data_AF-A0A1X0QSQ7-F1
#
_entry.id   AF-A0A1X0QSQ7-F1
#
_cell.length_a   1.000
_cell.length_b   1.000
_cell.length_c   1.000
_cell.angle_alpha   90.00
_cell.angle_beta   90.00
_cell.angle_gamma   90.00
#
_symmetry.space_group_name_H-M   'P 1'
#
loop_
_entity.id
_entity.type
_entity.pdbx_description
1 polymer ?
#
loop_
_entity_poly.entity_id
_entity_poly.type
_entity_poly.pdbx_seq_one_letter_code
_entity_poly.pdbx_strand_id
1 'polypeptide(L)' 'MYINGIKYACSTCIKGHRSSHCNHVDRPLFEIRKKGRPVTQCTYCRDLRKTKQVHIKCACNSKKGIYISVKKSKC' A
#
# COMPACT_ATOMS: atom_id res chain seq x y z
N MET A 1 17.99 -7.89 3.71
CA MET A 1 19.31 -7.91 3.02
C MET A 1 19.15 -7.35 1.61
N TYR A 2 20.09 -6.53 1.13
CA TYR A 2 20.13 -6.09 -0.26
C TYR A 2 21.42 -6.61 -0.89
N ILE A 3 21.31 -7.31 -2.01
CA ILE A 3 22.44 -7.83 -2.77
C ILE A 3 22.30 -7.27 -4.18
N ASN A 4 23.30 -6.56 -4.68
CA ASN A 4 23.30 -5.92 -5.99
C ASN A 4 22.05 -5.04 -6.27
N GLY A 5 21.55 -4.34 -5.25
CA GLY A 5 20.36 -3.47 -5.36
C GLY A 5 19.02 -4.19 -5.32
N ILE A 6 19.02 -5.53 -5.27
CA ILE A 6 17.81 -6.36 -5.17
C ILE A 6 17.62 -6.79 -3.70
N LYS A 7 16.38 -6.72 -3.20
CA LYS A 7 16.06 -7.11 -1.82
C LYS A 7 15.92 -8.62 -1.73
N TYR A 8 16.62 -9.23 -0.80
CA TYR A 8 16.53 -10.67 -0.50
C TYR A 8 16.06 -10.91 0.94
N ALA A 9 15.24 -11.94 1.12
CA ALA A 9 14.88 -12.46 2.45
C ALA A 9 14.48 -13.94 2.42
N CYS A 10 14.49 -14.56 3.59
CA CYS A 10 14.07 -15.94 3.79
C CYS A 10 12.57 -16.17 3.55
N SER A 11 12.15 -17.38 3.18
CA SER A 11 10.72 -17.71 2.94
C SER A 11 9.82 -17.41 4.15
N THR A 12 10.24 -17.79 5.36
CA THR A 12 9.52 -17.53 6.60
C THR A 12 9.39 -16.02 6.88
N CYS A 13 10.43 -15.26 6.55
CA CYS A 13 10.50 -13.82 6.75
C CYS A 13 9.57 -13.08 5.77
N ILE A 14 9.51 -13.57 4.53
CA ILE A 14 8.59 -13.06 3.51
C ILE A 14 7.14 -13.31 3.94
N LYS A 15 6.82 -14.56 4.33
CA LYS A 15 5.48 -14.95 4.78
C LYS A 15 5.04 -14.21 6.03
N GLY A 16 5.97 -14.00 6.98
CA GLY A 16 5.71 -13.31 8.24
C GLY A 16 5.81 -11.79 8.17
N HIS A 17 5.96 -11.17 7.00
CA HIS A 17 6.15 -9.73 6.84
C HIS A 17 7.35 -9.13 7.58
N ARG A 18 8.34 -9.97 7.94
CA ARG A 18 9.60 -9.57 8.63
C ARG A 18 10.79 -9.42 7.65
N SER A 19 10.51 -9.37 6.36
CA SER A 19 11.52 -9.34 5.30
C SER A 19 12.45 -8.12 5.33
N SER A 20 12.04 -7.02 5.96
CA SER A 20 12.89 -5.84 6.16
C SER A 20 14.04 -6.08 7.13
N HIS A 21 13.89 -6.98 8.12
CA HIS A 21 14.89 -7.28 9.14
C HIS A 21 15.42 -8.71 9.03
N CYS A 22 15.34 -9.32 7.84
CA CYS A 22 15.83 -10.67 7.63
C CYS A 22 17.36 -10.69 7.55
N ASN A 23 18.02 -11.27 8.58
CA ASN A 23 19.47 -11.46 8.69
C ASN A 23 19.85 -12.96 8.85
N HIS A 24 18.98 -13.88 8.45
CA HIS A 24 19.28 -15.30 8.55
C HIS A 24 20.24 -15.72 7.44
N VAL A 25 21.36 -16.33 7.81
CA VAL A 25 22.35 -16.90 6.88
C VAL A 25 22.11 -18.37 6.58
N ASP A 26 21.40 -19.05 7.48
CA ASP A 26 21.17 -20.51 7.44
C ASP A 26 20.05 -20.93 6.46
N ARG A 27 19.26 -19.97 5.97
CA ARG A 27 18.01 -20.25 5.23
C ARG A 27 18.12 -19.77 3.80
N PRO A 28 17.48 -20.47 2.84
CA PRO A 28 17.48 -20.04 1.45
C PRO A 28 16.86 -18.64 1.32
N LEU A 29 17.59 -17.73 0.69
CA LEU A 29 17.16 -16.37 0.41
C LEU A 29 16.47 -16.30 -0.95
N PHE A 30 15.35 -15.59 -1.00
CA PHE A 30 14.57 -15.35 -2.21
C PHE A 30 14.56 -13.86 -2.54
N GLU A 31 14.59 -13.55 -3.82
CA GLU A 31 14.39 -12.20 -4.32
C GLU A 31 12.96 -11.71 -3.99
N ILE A 32 12.87 -10.50 -3.45
CA ILE A 32 11.62 -9.80 -3.18
C ILE A 32 11.44 -8.69 -4.22
N ARG A 33 10.48 -8.89 -5.12
CA ARG A 33 10.01 -7.82 -6.01
C ARG A 33 9.22 -6.77 -5.22
N LYS A 34 9.21 -5.53 -5.71
CA LYS A 34 8.43 -4.42 -5.12
C LYS A 34 6.93 -4.74 -5.21
N LYS A 35 6.33 -5.23 -4.11
CA LYS A 35 4.88 -5.33 -3.97
C LYS A 35 4.31 -3.98 -3.53
N GLY A 36 3.51 -3.35 -4.38
CA GLY A 36 2.67 -2.22 -4.01
C GLY A 36 1.20 -2.64 -4.05
N ARG A 37 0.43 -2.33 -3.02
CA ARG A 37 -1.04 -2.43 -3.10
C ARG A 37 -1.50 -1.34 -4.08
N PRO A 38 -2.30 -1.66 -5.11
CA PRO A 38 -2.84 -0.64 -5.99
C PRO A 38 -3.63 0.39 -5.15
N VAL A 39 -3.60 1.65 -5.57
CA VAL A 39 -4.32 2.70 -4.88
C VAL A 39 -5.82 2.43 -5.00
N THR A 40 -6.47 2.14 -3.87
CA THR A 40 -7.93 1.85 -3.85
C THR A 40 -8.79 3.10 -3.64
N GLN A 41 -8.18 4.29 -3.63
CA GLN A 41 -8.85 5.57 -3.42
C GLN A 41 -8.47 6.51 -4.56
N CYS A 42 -9.40 7.37 -4.97
CA CYS A 42 -9.08 8.45 -5.90
C CYS A 42 -8.11 9.46 -5.26
N THR A 43 -7.43 10.23 -6.09
CA THR A 43 -6.50 11.29 -5.69
C THR A 43 -7.17 12.29 -4.75
N TYR A 44 -8.37 12.74 -5.10
CA TYR A 44 -9.14 13.70 -4.30
C TYR A 44 -9.45 13.22 -2.87
N CYS A 45 -9.98 12.00 -2.70
CA CYS A 45 -10.27 11.46 -1.37
C CYS A 45 -9.00 11.23 -0.55
N ARG A 46 -7.87 10.96 -1.22
CA ARG A 46 -6.56 10.85 -0.57
C ARG A 46 -6.08 12.21 -0.06
N ASP A 47 -6.31 13.28 -0.82
CA ASP A 47 -5.91 14.63 -0.42
C ASP A 47 -6.78 15.17 0.71
N LEU A 48 -8.08 14.83 0.76
CA LEU A 48 -8.94 15.17 1.89
C LEU A 48 -8.44 14.57 3.22
N ARG A 49 -7.89 13.35 3.20
CA ARG A 49 -7.26 12.78 4.41
C ARG A 49 -6.04 13.56 4.85
N LYS A 50 -5.21 14.02 3.91
CA LYS A 50 -3.97 14.75 4.25
C LYS A 50 -4.26 16.16 4.73
N THR A 51 -5.12 16.87 4.02
CA THR A 51 -5.37 18.30 4.21
C THR A 51 -6.37 18.58 5.32
N LYS A 52 -7.40 17.73 5.44
CA LYS A 52 -8.53 17.94 6.35
C LYS A 52 -8.68 16.85 7.40
N GLN A 53 -7.77 15.86 7.42
CA GLN A 53 -7.81 14.74 8.37
C GLN A 53 -9.15 13.98 8.35
N VAL A 54 -9.82 13.94 7.19
CA VAL A 54 -11.13 13.28 7.05
C VAL A 54 -10.97 11.81 6.68
N HIS A 55 -11.31 10.91 7.61
CA HIS A 55 -11.16 9.45 7.45
C HIS A 55 -12.41 8.76 6.90
N ILE A 56 -12.85 9.15 5.70
CA ILE A 56 -14.01 8.51 5.04
C ILE A 56 -13.59 7.42 4.04
N LYS A 57 -14.48 6.45 3.82
CA LYS A 57 -14.35 5.44 2.76
C LYS A 57 -14.59 6.11 1.41
N CYS A 58 -13.67 5.94 0.46
CA CYS A 58 -13.83 6.42 -0.91
C CYS A 58 -14.94 5.62 -1.61
N ALA A 59 -16.09 6.25 -1.85
CA ALA A 59 -17.24 5.67 -2.52
C ALA A 59 -17.42 6.17 -3.96
N CYS A 60 -16.40 6.82 -4.55
CA CYS A 60 -16.49 7.43 -5.89
C CYS A 60 -16.85 6.43 -7.01
N ASN A 61 -16.63 5.12 -6.80
CA ASN A 61 -16.99 4.07 -7.74
C ASN A 61 -18.42 3.50 -7.54
N SER A 62 -19.08 3.83 -6.42
CA SER A 62 -20.43 3.35 -6.09
C SER A 62 -21.44 4.45 -6.38
N LYS A 63 -22.29 4.27 -7.39
CA LYS A 63 -23.34 5.23 -7.80
C LYS A 63 -24.48 5.45 -6.77
N LYS A 64 -24.25 5.31 -5.46
CA LYS A 64 -25.23 5.62 -4.42
C LYS A 64 -24.60 6.52 -3.37
N GLY A 65 -25.07 7.77 -3.36
CA GLY A 65 -24.51 8.86 -2.58
C GLY A 65 -24.54 8.60 -1.08
N ILE A 66 -23.41 8.88 -0.45
CA ILE A 66 -23.41 9.47 0.89
C ILE A 66 -22.96 10.91 0.64
N TYR A 67 -23.82 11.86 0.99
CA TYR A 67 -23.61 13.30 0.81
C TYR A 67 -22.42 13.76 1.64
N ILE A 68 -21.24 13.63 1.07
CA ILE A 68 -20.13 14.52 1.36
C ILE A 68 -19.93 15.23 0.03
N SER A 69 -20.04 16.56 0.04
CA SER A 69 -20.06 17.46 -1.13
C SER A 69 -18.77 17.44 -1.97
N VAL A 70 -18.34 16.25 -2.38
CA VAL A 70 -17.35 16.04 -3.42
C VAL A 70 -18.10 16.22 -4.71
N LYS A 71 -18.08 17.44 -5.25
CA LYS A 71 -18.61 17.69 -6.58
C LYS A 71 -18.01 16.63 -7.53
N LYS A 72 -18.87 15.78 -8.06
CA LYS A 72 -18.56 14.65 -8.95
C LYS A 72 -17.73 15.06 -10.18
N SER A 73 -17.65 16.35 -10.46
CA SER A 73 -16.90 17.00 -11.54
C SER A 73 -15.41 17.22 -11.27
N LYS A 74 -14.85 16.78 -10.14
CA LYS A 74 -13.39 16.89 -9.84
C LYS A 74 -12.72 15.55 -9.43
N CYS A 75 -13.38 14.42 -9.68
CA CYS A 75 -12.78 13.08 -9.64
C CYS A 75 -12.79 12.48 -11.05
#